data_AF-A0A822C5U1-F1
#
_entry.id   AF-A0A822C5U1-F1
#
_cell.length_a   1.000
_cell.length_b   1.000
_cell.length_c   1.000
_cell.angle_alpha   90.00
_cell.angle_beta   90.00
_cell.angle_gamma   90.00
#
_symmetry.space_group_name_H-M   'P 1'
#
loop_
_entity.id
_entity.type
_entity.pdbx_description
1 polymer ?
#
loop_
_entity_poly.entity_id
_entity_poly.type
_entity_poly.pdbx_seq_one_letter_code
_entity_poly.pdbx_strand_id
1 'polypeptide(L)'
;MVVLSHFFLLRLYNSPQHNLLGLRNLIYIGRRPQSHLRCVNEIPVIQSNLSAYAVCKSQISKPLVCNRLSEGRIHVSTNPEKIDWIPFVSNNWGNSLSPYWQARGAAFLMGSPFSFSGWNTPTWIGFLPVSVAPVSSNSCVKAYPELFRRMCDDPGPECDMVYAHKCVGAWNYIRNQILQETRSALERWAQLNNETKPIFNPSDMVMYDRCSKDTILDHPEHGPVAFSAFKCIPKTVTVLYQVYDEGRTTFFCDVLRREQIKYLKTIRPDLIIINSPGSIWQDFAKLVYAPYVLVIYAGSSFAMWASLANVGHVWIPPLYGGMTPDVGSNYHWINTPVLNLSIGKKFNFTKPRDISGANKLIEWLRNA
;
A
#
# COMPACT_ATOMS: atom_id res chain seq x y z
N MET A 1 2.82 28.93 66.16
CA MET A 1 4.05 29.50 65.54
C MET A 1 3.70 29.79 64.08
N VAL A 2 3.64 31.05 63.64
CA VAL A 2 4.76 32.00 63.37
C VAL A 2 5.49 31.66 62.05
N VAL A 3 5.67 32.56 61.06
CA VAL A 3 4.90 33.75 60.60
C VAL A 3 5.51 34.28 59.27
N LEU A 4 4.69 34.79 58.33
CA LEU A 4 5.05 35.55 57.09
C LEU A 4 5.97 34.81 56.06
N SER A 5 5.94 34.97 54.73
CA SER A 5 5.45 35.99 53.75
C SER A 5 6.40 37.16 53.45
N HIS A 6 6.84 37.27 52.18
CA HIS A 6 7.37 38.43 51.42
C HIS A 6 7.31 37.99 49.91
N PHE A 7 6.87 38.72 48.87
CA PHE A 7 7.13 40.09 48.36
C PHE A 7 8.61 40.34 48.01
N PHE A 8 9.03 40.97 46.90
CA PHE A 8 8.43 41.67 45.74
C PHE A 8 9.31 41.35 44.47
N LEU A 9 9.24 41.90 43.23
CA LEU A 9 8.51 43.00 42.55
C LEU A 9 8.41 42.68 41.03
N LEU A 10 7.63 43.45 40.24
CA LEU A 10 7.69 43.44 38.76
C LEU A 10 8.91 44.21 38.21
N ARG A 11 9.33 43.88 36.97
CA ARG A 11 9.82 44.88 36.00
C ARG A 11 9.21 44.66 34.61
N LEU A 12 8.53 45.69 34.12
CA LEU A 12 8.34 45.95 32.69
C LEU A 12 9.68 46.42 32.10
N TYR A 13 9.91 46.25 30.79
CA TYR A 13 10.21 47.38 29.87
C TYR A 13 10.29 46.93 28.39
N ASN A 14 9.60 47.69 27.54
CA ASN A 14 9.76 47.94 26.10
C ASN A 14 10.29 46.87 25.11
N SER A 15 9.46 46.61 24.10
CA SER A 15 9.87 46.27 22.73
C SER A 15 10.62 47.42 22.07
N PRO A 16 11.43 47.14 21.03
CA PRO A 16 11.12 47.77 19.73
C PRO A 16 10.80 46.75 18.64
N GLN A 17 10.13 47.23 17.60
CA GLN A 17 9.72 46.46 16.42
C GLN A 17 10.89 46.31 15.45
N HIS A 18 10.95 45.19 14.72
CA HIS A 18 11.41 45.22 13.32
C HIS A 18 10.60 44.22 12.48
N ASN A 19 10.09 44.70 11.35
CA ASN A 19 9.41 43.87 10.36
C ASN A 19 10.43 43.02 9.60
N LEU A 20 10.08 41.77 9.30
CA LEU A 20 10.47 41.14 8.03
C LEU A 20 9.36 40.18 7.57
N LEU A 21 9.20 40.07 6.26
CA LEU A 21 8.05 39.45 5.62
C LEU A 21 8.29 37.98 5.30
N GLY A 22 7.19 37.22 5.28
CA GLY A 22 7.01 36.14 4.30
C GLY A 22 7.52 34.76 4.70
N LEU A 23 6.61 33.96 5.30
CA LEU A 23 6.13 32.71 4.69
C LEU A 23 4.83 32.29 5.39
N ARG A 24 3.78 32.00 4.63
CA ARG A 24 2.48 31.60 5.19
C ARG A 24 2.49 30.10 5.50
N ASN A 25 2.40 29.74 6.78
CA ASN A 25 2.12 28.38 7.20
C ASN A 25 0.75 27.93 6.68
N LEU A 26 0.75 27.02 5.70
CA LEU A 26 -0.45 26.35 5.20
C LEU A 26 -0.87 25.22 6.16
N ILE A 27 -1.31 25.60 7.37
CA ILE A 27 -1.86 24.65 8.34
C ILE A 27 -3.22 24.17 7.83
N TYR A 28 -3.24 23.00 7.21
CA TYR A 28 -4.43 22.43 6.57
C TYR A 28 -5.39 21.81 7.60
N ILE A 29 -6.02 22.66 8.43
CA ILE A 29 -7.05 22.24 9.39
C ILE A 29 -8.32 21.86 8.62
N GLY A 30 -8.34 20.62 8.12
CA GLY A 30 -9.46 20.05 7.39
C GLY A 30 -10.72 19.96 8.26
N ARG A 31 -11.70 20.83 8.01
CA ARG A 31 -13.06 20.65 8.53
C ARG A 31 -13.61 19.30 8.03
N ARG A 32 -14.31 18.56 8.89
CA ARG A 32 -14.98 17.30 8.52
C ARG A 32 -15.92 17.54 7.32
N PRO A 33 -15.72 16.86 6.17
CA PRO A 33 -16.73 16.84 5.11
C PRO A 33 -17.92 15.99 5.52
N GLN A 34 -19.10 16.28 4.97
CA GLN A 34 -20.21 15.31 4.95
C GLN A 34 -19.87 14.15 4.01
N SER A 35 -20.35 12.95 4.33
CA SER A 35 -19.95 11.67 3.71
C SER A 35 -20.56 11.42 2.32
N HIS A 36 -20.20 12.27 1.35
CA HIS A 36 -20.40 11.95 -0.06
C HIS A 36 -19.35 10.93 -0.52
N LEU A 37 -19.76 9.66 -0.60
CA LEU A 37 -18.97 8.59 -1.20
C LEU A 37 -18.54 8.99 -2.62
N ARG A 38 -17.23 9.12 -2.83
CA ARG A 38 -16.63 9.28 -4.16
C ARG A 38 -15.76 8.06 -4.45
N CYS A 39 -16.22 7.20 -5.36
CA CYS A 39 -15.29 6.46 -6.22
C CYS A 39 -14.59 7.55 -7.04
N VAL A 40 -13.32 7.85 -6.75
CA VAL A 40 -12.62 8.99 -7.37
C VAL A 40 -12.18 8.60 -8.77
N ASN A 41 -13.04 8.87 -9.76
CA ASN A 41 -12.60 8.91 -11.15
C ASN A 41 -11.57 10.04 -11.29
N GLU A 42 -10.40 9.68 -11.83
CA GLU A 42 -9.40 10.59 -12.39
C GLU A 42 -9.06 11.82 -11.53
N ILE A 43 -8.16 11.61 -10.56
CA ILE A 43 -7.27 12.70 -10.14
C ILE A 43 -6.54 13.18 -11.40
N PRO A 44 -6.56 14.49 -11.75
CA PRO A 44 -5.94 14.97 -12.98
C PRO A 44 -4.45 14.63 -12.96
N VAL A 45 -4.00 13.91 -14.00
CA VAL A 45 -2.62 13.46 -14.11
C VAL A 45 -1.70 14.67 -14.08
N ILE A 46 -0.86 14.76 -13.05
CA ILE A 46 0.23 15.73 -13.03
C ILE A 46 1.30 15.19 -13.98
N GLN A 47 1.11 15.45 -15.27
CA GLN A 47 2.17 15.38 -16.27
C GLN A 47 3.20 16.47 -15.93
N SER A 48 4.04 16.18 -14.94
CA SER A 48 5.21 16.98 -14.63
C SER A 48 6.13 16.94 -15.84
N ASN A 49 6.23 18.07 -16.55
CA ASN A 49 7.08 18.21 -17.72
C ASN A 49 8.55 17.95 -17.34
N LEU A 50 9.01 16.72 -17.55
CA LEU A 50 10.42 16.30 -17.43
C LEU A 50 11.23 16.77 -18.67
N SER A 51 11.04 18.03 -19.07
CA SER A 51 11.74 18.73 -20.16
C SER A 51 12.92 19.59 -19.66
N ALA A 52 13.45 19.21 -18.49
CA ALA A 52 14.76 19.56 -17.93
C ALA A 52 15.18 18.36 -17.04
N TYR A 53 16.45 18.06 -16.75
CA TYR A 53 17.61 18.94 -16.62
C TYR A 53 18.89 18.31 -17.20
N ALA A 54 19.71 19.12 -17.86
CA ALA A 54 21.05 18.75 -18.32
C ALA A 54 22.14 19.27 -17.36
N VAL A 55 22.24 18.68 -16.17
CA VAL A 55 23.17 19.15 -15.12
C VAL A 55 23.90 17.99 -14.43
N CYS A 56 25.24 18.05 -14.50
CA CYS A 56 26.24 17.47 -13.57
C CYS A 56 26.59 15.96 -13.55
N LYS A 57 27.91 15.72 -13.67
CA LYS A 57 28.68 14.89 -12.71
C LYS A 57 29.16 15.66 -11.47
N SER A 58 29.13 17.00 -11.48
CA SER A 58 29.79 17.88 -10.49
C SER A 58 28.91 18.41 -9.32
N GLN A 59 27.65 17.96 -9.19
CA GLN A 59 26.76 18.33 -8.07
C GLN A 59 26.42 17.17 -7.12
N ILE A 60 26.77 15.93 -7.44
CA ILE A 60 26.69 14.81 -6.49
C ILE A 60 27.99 14.77 -5.66
N SER A 61 28.33 15.90 -5.05
CA SER A 61 29.52 16.06 -4.18
C SER A 61 29.31 15.56 -2.75
N LYS A 62 28.12 15.05 -2.44
CA LYS A 62 27.77 14.35 -1.20
C LYS A 62 27.19 12.97 -1.55
N PRO A 63 27.56 11.90 -0.85
CA PRO A 63 26.93 10.59 -1.04
C PRO A 63 25.43 10.65 -0.72
N LEU A 64 24.62 9.92 -1.48
CA LEU A 64 23.18 9.79 -1.26
C LEU A 64 22.90 8.82 -0.09
N VAL A 65 23.16 9.28 1.13
CA VAL A 65 22.90 8.52 2.36
C VAL A 65 21.42 8.58 2.72
N CYS A 66 20.85 7.43 3.11
CA CYS A 66 19.44 7.29 3.44
C CYS A 66 19.28 6.40 4.68
N ASN A 67 19.42 6.97 5.88
CA ASN A 67 19.48 6.24 7.16
C ASN A 67 18.32 5.25 7.36
N ARG A 68 17.13 5.58 6.83
CA ARG A 68 15.89 4.81 6.94
C ARG A 68 15.85 3.55 6.06
N LEU A 69 16.70 3.47 5.04
CA LEU A 69 16.95 2.19 4.34
C LEU A 69 17.78 1.26 5.23
N SER A 70 18.83 1.76 5.88
CA SER A 70 19.65 0.96 6.81
C SER A 70 18.91 0.52 8.07
N GLU A 71 17.96 1.33 8.57
CA GLU A 71 16.99 0.90 9.59
C GLU A 71 16.09 -0.24 9.07
N GLY A 72 15.67 -0.15 7.81
CA GLY A 72 14.77 -1.10 7.14
C GLY A 72 15.41 -2.33 6.50
N ARG A 73 16.59 -2.79 6.97
CA ARG A 73 17.35 -3.94 6.41
C ARG A 73 17.81 -3.77 4.95
N ILE A 74 17.71 -2.56 4.38
CA ILE A 74 18.14 -2.23 3.02
C ILE A 74 19.47 -1.50 3.12
N HIS A 75 20.56 -2.25 3.04
CA HIS A 75 21.89 -1.68 3.17
C HIS A 75 22.31 -1.06 1.83
N VAL A 76 22.49 0.26 1.83
CA VAL A 76 23.29 0.92 0.79
C VAL A 76 24.74 0.51 1.04
N SER A 77 25.43 0.01 0.01
CA SER A 77 26.80 -0.44 0.15
C SER A 77 27.70 0.75 0.53
N THR A 78 28.73 0.53 1.36
CA THR A 78 29.68 1.61 1.71
C THR A 78 30.49 2.09 0.51
N ASN A 79 30.50 1.32 -0.58
CA ASN A 79 30.96 1.74 -1.89
C ASN A 79 29.78 2.38 -2.68
N PRO A 80 29.82 3.69 -3.04
CA PRO A 80 28.64 4.49 -3.39
C PRO A 80 27.97 4.17 -4.75
N GLU A 81 28.29 3.04 -5.37
CA GLU A 81 27.82 2.64 -6.70
C GLU A 81 26.83 1.46 -6.67
N LYS A 82 26.38 0.98 -5.50
CA LYS A 82 25.56 -0.24 -5.40
C LYS A 82 24.60 -0.24 -4.19
N ILE A 83 23.38 -0.77 -4.37
CA ILE A 83 22.52 -1.18 -3.25
C ILE A 83 22.62 -2.71 -3.07
N ASP A 84 22.95 -3.12 -1.84
CA ASP A 84 23.14 -4.52 -1.43
C ASP A 84 22.05 -4.90 -0.41
N TRP A 85 20.93 -5.43 -0.91
CA TRP A 85 19.81 -5.79 -0.05
C TRP A 85 20.03 -7.15 0.64
N ILE A 86 19.74 -7.23 1.95
CA ILE A 86 19.72 -8.50 2.70
C ILE A 86 18.27 -9.02 2.74
N PRO A 87 17.98 -10.19 2.13
CA PRO A 87 16.59 -10.62 1.93
C PRO A 87 15.85 -10.92 3.23
N PHE A 88 14.72 -10.25 3.43
CA PHE A 88 13.74 -10.65 4.45
C PHE A 88 12.91 -11.83 3.94
N VAL A 89 13.32 -13.04 4.31
CA VAL A 89 12.62 -14.27 3.93
C VAL A 89 11.45 -14.53 4.86
N SER A 90 10.23 -14.39 4.35
CA SER A 90 9.00 -14.79 5.04
C SER A 90 8.08 -15.60 4.12
N ASN A 91 7.36 -16.55 4.71
CA ASN A 91 6.26 -17.26 4.03
C ASN A 91 5.09 -16.30 3.70
N ASN A 92 5.00 -15.15 4.38
CA ASN A 92 4.06 -14.08 4.04
C ASN A 92 4.62 -13.23 2.87
N TRP A 93 4.31 -13.64 1.63
CA TRP A 93 4.81 -13.00 0.41
C TRP A 93 4.71 -11.47 0.38
N GLY A 94 3.61 -10.89 0.86
CA GLY A 94 3.45 -9.44 0.90
C GLY A 94 4.54 -8.73 1.72
N ASN A 95 5.05 -9.36 2.77
CA ASN A 95 6.09 -8.80 3.64
C ASN A 95 7.49 -9.08 3.07
N SER A 96 7.67 -10.15 2.31
CA SER A 96 8.92 -10.46 1.59
C SER A 96 9.12 -9.52 0.39
N LEU A 97 8.06 -9.28 -0.40
CA LEU A 97 8.07 -8.42 -1.58
C LEU A 97 8.27 -6.93 -1.25
N SER A 98 7.83 -6.48 -0.06
CA SER A 98 7.88 -5.07 0.32
C SER A 98 9.29 -4.47 0.34
N PRO A 99 10.27 -5.01 1.11
CA PRO A 99 11.63 -4.51 1.10
C PRO A 99 12.37 -4.79 -0.22
N TYR A 100 12.02 -5.86 -0.95
CA TYR A 100 12.57 -6.12 -2.29
C TYR A 100 12.21 -5.00 -3.27
N TRP A 101 10.92 -4.70 -3.45
CA TRP A 101 10.48 -3.66 -4.37
C TRP A 101 10.90 -2.26 -3.93
N GLN A 102 11.02 -2.02 -2.61
CA GLN A 102 11.60 -0.80 -2.09
C GLN A 102 13.08 -0.65 -2.48
N ALA A 103 13.90 -1.69 -2.31
CA ALA A 103 15.31 -1.67 -2.70
C ALA A 103 15.49 -1.56 -4.23
N ARG A 104 14.63 -2.23 -5.02
CA ARG A 104 14.57 -2.08 -6.49
C ARG A 104 14.24 -0.65 -6.91
N GLY A 105 13.26 -0.02 -6.28
CA GLY A 105 12.88 1.36 -6.53
C GLY A 105 13.99 2.35 -6.13
N ALA A 106 14.60 2.14 -4.96
CA ALA A 106 15.72 2.96 -4.48
C ALA A 106 16.90 2.93 -5.46
N ALA A 107 17.29 1.75 -5.96
CA ALA A 107 18.37 1.62 -6.94
C ALA A 107 18.04 2.33 -8.26
N PHE A 108 16.80 2.20 -8.75
CA PHE A 108 16.31 2.93 -9.92
C PHE A 108 16.36 4.45 -9.74
N LEU A 109 15.98 4.99 -8.56
CA LEU A 109 16.09 6.42 -8.28
C LEU A 109 17.52 6.91 -8.08
N MET A 110 18.43 6.09 -7.56
CA MET A 110 19.86 6.41 -7.49
C MET A 110 20.57 6.30 -8.85
N GLY A 111 19.96 5.60 -9.83
CA GLY A 111 20.62 5.23 -11.08
C GLY A 111 21.65 4.10 -10.93
N SER A 112 21.66 3.41 -9.78
CA SER A 112 22.63 2.37 -9.43
C SER A 112 22.20 0.97 -9.89
N PRO A 113 23.13 0.03 -10.09
CA PRO A 113 22.81 -1.39 -10.09
C PRO A 113 22.16 -1.83 -8.77
N PHE A 114 21.28 -2.82 -8.88
CA PHE A 114 20.69 -3.55 -7.77
C PHE A 114 21.22 -4.98 -7.74
N SER A 115 21.50 -5.53 -6.55
CA SER A 115 21.60 -6.99 -6.38
C SER A 115 21.27 -7.46 -4.97
N PHE A 116 20.98 -8.75 -4.83
CA PHE A 116 20.96 -9.46 -3.55
C PHE A 116 21.32 -10.94 -3.76
N SER A 117 21.45 -11.70 -2.66
CA SER A 117 21.86 -13.11 -2.67
C SER A 117 20.86 -14.11 -3.29
N GLY A 118 19.71 -13.65 -3.78
CA GLY A 118 18.60 -14.50 -4.18
C GLY A 118 17.68 -14.91 -3.04
N TRP A 119 16.59 -15.60 -3.38
CA TRP A 119 15.56 -16.04 -2.44
C TRP A 119 15.78 -17.49 -2.01
N ASN A 120 15.82 -17.75 -0.70
CA ASN A 120 15.99 -19.10 -0.14
C ASN A 120 14.67 -19.90 -0.06
N THR A 121 13.59 -19.43 -0.70
CA THR A 121 12.26 -20.06 -0.68
C THR A 121 11.87 -20.62 -2.05
N PRO A 122 11.55 -21.93 -2.16
CA PRO A 122 11.05 -22.53 -3.41
C PRO A 122 9.61 -22.08 -3.67
N THR A 123 9.48 -20.88 -4.22
CA THR A 123 8.23 -20.17 -4.53
C THR A 123 8.44 -19.33 -5.79
N TRP A 124 7.37 -18.88 -6.46
CA TRP A 124 7.48 -18.05 -7.67
C TRP A 124 8.37 -16.81 -7.51
N ILE A 125 8.43 -16.25 -6.29
CA ILE A 125 9.27 -15.11 -5.91
C ILE A 125 10.75 -15.38 -6.25
N GLY A 126 11.20 -16.64 -6.17
CA GLY A 126 12.54 -17.10 -6.57
C GLY A 126 12.91 -16.85 -8.03
N PHE A 127 11.95 -16.52 -8.90
CA PHE A 127 12.18 -16.15 -10.30
C PHE A 127 12.24 -14.63 -10.55
N LEU A 128 12.09 -13.79 -9.52
CA LEU A 128 12.34 -12.35 -9.62
C LEU A 128 13.84 -12.05 -9.80
N PRO A 129 14.24 -11.01 -10.57
CA PRO A 129 15.64 -10.71 -10.85
C PRO A 129 16.48 -10.45 -9.59
N VAL A 130 17.57 -11.22 -9.46
CA VAL A 130 18.56 -11.14 -8.36
C VAL A 130 19.66 -10.10 -8.58
N SER A 131 19.80 -9.63 -9.82
CA SER A 131 20.73 -8.57 -10.23
C SER A 131 20.13 -7.80 -11.40
N VAL A 132 20.22 -6.47 -11.39
CA VAL A 132 19.74 -5.58 -12.46
C VAL A 132 20.73 -4.43 -12.68
N ALA A 133 21.07 -4.18 -13.95
CA ALA A 133 21.99 -3.14 -14.38
C ALA A 133 21.44 -1.72 -14.14
N PRO A 134 22.31 -0.69 -14.00
CA PRO A 134 21.89 0.70 -13.91
C PRO A 134 21.13 1.14 -15.17
N VAL A 135 20.20 2.08 -15.02
CA VAL A 135 19.17 2.40 -16.04
C VAL A 135 19.77 2.95 -17.35
N SER A 136 21.00 3.48 -17.33
CA SER A 136 21.95 3.34 -18.44
C SER A 136 23.39 3.72 -18.03
N SER A 137 24.37 2.96 -18.52
CA SER A 137 25.81 3.25 -18.38
C SER A 137 26.33 4.34 -19.33
N ASN A 138 25.64 4.59 -20.44
CA ASN A 138 26.22 5.29 -21.61
C ASN A 138 25.74 6.75 -21.80
N SER A 139 24.99 7.33 -20.86
CA SER A 139 24.65 8.76 -20.88
C SER A 139 24.44 9.29 -19.46
N CYS A 140 24.62 10.61 -19.27
CA CYS A 140 24.47 11.28 -17.97
C CYS A 140 22.98 11.48 -17.59
N VAL A 141 22.16 10.44 -17.69
CA VAL A 141 20.69 10.47 -17.56
C VAL A 141 20.21 9.25 -16.77
N LYS A 142 19.11 9.40 -16.02
CA LYS A 142 18.45 8.40 -15.15
C LYS A 142 19.12 8.13 -13.79
N ALA A 143 19.54 9.19 -13.11
CA ALA A 143 19.36 9.26 -11.65
C ALA A 143 18.26 10.29 -11.35
N TYR A 144 17.46 10.05 -10.32
CA TYR A 144 16.38 10.91 -9.85
C TYR A 144 16.66 11.35 -8.39
N PRO A 145 17.78 12.05 -8.12
CA PRO A 145 18.26 12.29 -6.76
C PRO A 145 17.27 13.05 -5.88
N GLU A 146 16.45 13.95 -6.43
CA GLU A 146 15.43 14.68 -5.66
C GLU A 146 14.24 13.80 -5.26
N LEU A 147 13.91 12.78 -6.06
CA LEU A 147 12.89 11.79 -5.69
C LEU A 147 13.44 10.81 -4.64
N PHE A 148 14.73 10.44 -4.75
CA PHE A 148 15.41 9.63 -3.74
C PHE A 148 15.51 10.37 -2.40
N ARG A 149 15.97 11.64 -2.38
CA ARG A 149 15.97 12.48 -1.18
C ARG A 149 14.58 12.60 -0.59
N ARG A 150 13.56 12.93 -1.40
CA ARG A 150 12.17 13.00 -0.92
C ARG A 150 11.72 11.71 -0.25
N MET A 151 12.02 10.54 -0.82
CA MET A 151 11.73 9.25 -0.18
C MET A 151 12.43 9.11 1.18
N CYS A 152 13.70 9.49 1.28
CA CYS A 152 14.44 9.45 2.54
C CYS A 152 13.90 10.44 3.59
N ASP A 153 13.51 11.63 3.15
CA ASP A 153 13.14 12.76 4.01
C ASP A 153 11.64 12.77 4.38
N ASP A 154 10.76 12.08 3.65
CA ASP A 154 9.30 12.07 3.87
C ASP A 154 8.93 11.48 5.25
N PRO A 155 8.47 12.30 6.21
CA PRO A 155 8.20 11.89 7.58
C PRO A 155 6.77 11.34 7.73
N GLY A 156 6.22 10.70 6.69
CA GLY A 156 4.89 10.09 6.69
C GLY A 156 4.60 9.29 7.97
N PRO A 157 3.34 9.26 8.44
CA PRO A 157 3.02 9.23 9.88
C PRO A 157 3.60 8.04 10.67
N GLU A 158 3.77 6.88 10.04
CA GLU A 158 4.50 5.72 10.58
C GLU A 158 5.34 5.06 9.47
N CYS A 159 6.04 5.88 8.68
CA CYS A 159 6.70 5.52 7.43
C CYS A 159 7.96 4.63 7.64
N ASP A 160 7.72 3.31 7.77
CA ASP A 160 8.72 2.23 7.80
C ASP A 160 8.99 1.71 6.38
N MET A 161 10.26 1.77 5.94
CA MET A 161 10.69 1.36 4.60
C MET A 161 10.67 -0.16 4.36
N VAL A 162 10.58 -0.99 5.41
CA VAL A 162 10.35 -2.44 5.27
C VAL A 162 8.96 -2.70 4.72
N TYR A 163 7.98 -1.90 5.12
CA TYR A 163 6.56 -2.14 4.88
C TYR A 163 5.99 -1.08 3.95
N ALA A 164 6.15 -1.27 2.64
CA ALA A 164 5.78 -0.28 1.62
C ALA A 164 4.26 0.02 1.46
N HIS A 165 3.42 -0.46 2.38
CA HIS A 165 2.04 0.00 2.59
C HIS A 165 1.91 1.07 3.70
N LYS A 166 2.99 1.28 4.48
CA LYS A 166 3.19 2.38 5.45
C LYS A 166 3.90 3.60 4.84
N CYS A 167 4.52 3.47 3.67
CA CYS A 167 5.25 4.53 3.00
C CYS A 167 4.96 4.62 1.50
N VAL A 168 4.89 5.84 0.94
CA VAL A 168 5.10 6.06 -0.50
C VAL A 168 6.60 6.00 -0.77
N GLY A 169 7.11 4.77 -0.72
CA GLY A 169 8.49 4.45 -1.06
C GLY A 169 8.73 4.40 -2.58
N ALA A 170 9.99 4.29 -2.99
CA ALA A 170 10.39 4.37 -4.40
C ALA A 170 9.81 3.29 -5.34
N TRP A 171 9.13 2.28 -4.79
CA TRP A 171 8.41 1.27 -5.55
C TRP A 171 7.38 1.86 -6.53
N ASN A 172 6.79 3.02 -6.24
CA ASN A 172 5.76 3.62 -7.10
C ASN A 172 6.32 4.06 -8.46
N TYR A 173 7.57 4.51 -8.50
CA TYR A 173 8.26 4.90 -9.74
C TYR A 173 8.69 3.72 -10.63
N ILE A 174 8.52 2.48 -10.16
CA ILE A 174 8.90 1.25 -10.90
C ILE A 174 7.73 0.27 -11.11
N ARG A 175 6.47 0.74 -11.10
CA ARG A 175 5.30 -0.14 -11.32
C ARG A 175 5.42 -0.99 -12.59
N ASN A 176 5.95 -0.45 -13.69
CA ASN A 176 6.09 -1.19 -14.94
C ASN A 176 7.01 -2.40 -14.80
N GLN A 177 8.12 -2.25 -14.05
CA GLN A 177 9.04 -3.33 -13.70
C GLN A 177 8.39 -4.32 -12.74
N ILE A 178 7.70 -3.84 -11.69
CA ILE A 178 6.91 -4.69 -10.76
C ILE A 178 5.95 -5.59 -11.54
N LEU A 179 5.23 -5.01 -12.50
CA LEU A 179 4.24 -5.68 -13.33
C LEU A 179 4.86 -6.72 -14.27
N GLN A 180 5.90 -6.35 -15.03
CA GLN A 180 6.54 -7.25 -16.00
C GLN A 180 7.23 -8.42 -15.30
N GLU A 181 8.03 -8.13 -14.27
CA GLU A 181 8.83 -9.14 -13.58
C GLU A 181 7.98 -10.07 -12.70
N THR A 182 6.96 -9.55 -12.00
CA THR A 182 6.03 -10.40 -11.23
C THR A 182 5.27 -11.36 -12.13
N ARG A 183 4.77 -10.90 -13.28
CA ARG A 183 4.04 -11.74 -14.24
C ARG A 183 4.96 -12.81 -14.84
N SER A 184 6.18 -12.43 -15.25
CA SER A 184 7.17 -13.38 -15.76
C SER A 184 7.56 -14.44 -14.72
N ALA A 185 7.74 -14.05 -13.46
CA ALA A 185 8.05 -14.95 -12.36
C ALA A 185 6.89 -15.92 -12.04
N LEU A 186 5.64 -15.45 -12.10
CA LEU A 186 4.44 -16.29 -11.96
C LEU A 186 4.26 -17.27 -13.14
N GLU A 187 4.50 -16.83 -14.38
CA GLU A 187 4.40 -17.70 -15.56
C GLU A 187 5.49 -18.78 -15.60
N ARG A 188 6.72 -18.43 -15.18
CA ARG A 188 7.80 -19.41 -15.01
C ARG A 188 7.51 -20.41 -13.89
N TRP A 189 6.89 -19.99 -12.80
CA TRP A 189 6.41 -20.90 -11.76
C TRP A 189 5.31 -21.84 -12.25
N ALA A 190 4.32 -21.30 -12.98
CA ALA A 190 3.23 -22.07 -13.57
C ALA A 190 3.75 -23.20 -14.47
N GLN A 191 4.67 -22.87 -15.38
CA GLN A 191 5.31 -23.83 -16.29
C GLN A 191 6.09 -24.93 -15.55
N LEU A 192 6.85 -24.58 -14.51
CA LEU A 192 7.72 -25.53 -13.81
C LEU A 192 6.99 -26.41 -12.78
N ASN A 193 5.83 -25.99 -12.28
CA ASN A 193 5.06 -26.71 -11.26
C ASN A 193 3.73 -27.28 -11.81
N ASN A 194 3.48 -27.15 -13.12
CA ASN A 194 2.22 -27.54 -13.78
C ASN A 194 0.97 -26.89 -13.14
N GLU A 195 1.09 -25.66 -12.67
CA GLU A 195 -0.02 -24.86 -12.13
C GLU A 195 -0.73 -24.10 -13.26
N THR A 196 -2.06 -24.16 -13.30
CA THR A 196 -2.85 -23.50 -14.34
C THR A 196 -2.97 -21.99 -14.07
N LYS A 197 -2.48 -21.15 -14.99
CA LYS A 197 -2.71 -19.70 -14.94
C LYS A 197 -4.23 -19.43 -15.01
N PRO A 198 -4.81 -18.64 -14.08
CA PRO A 198 -6.25 -18.36 -14.10
C PRO A 198 -6.65 -17.59 -15.36
N ILE A 199 -7.80 -17.97 -15.92
CA ILE A 199 -8.40 -17.39 -17.12
C ILE A 199 -9.70 -16.71 -16.70
N PHE A 200 -9.95 -15.52 -17.25
CA PHE A 200 -11.09 -14.66 -16.92
C PHE A 200 -11.71 -14.09 -18.19
N ASN A 201 -13.03 -13.93 -18.19
CA ASN A 201 -13.76 -13.18 -19.21
C ASN A 201 -13.55 -11.66 -19.01
N PRO A 202 -13.68 -10.82 -20.06
CA PRO A 202 -13.56 -9.36 -19.93
C PRO A 202 -14.55 -8.67 -18.98
N SER A 203 -15.53 -9.40 -18.45
CA SER A 203 -16.55 -8.95 -17.48
C SER A 203 -16.38 -9.57 -16.08
N ASP A 204 -15.24 -10.22 -15.80
CA ASP A 204 -14.98 -10.88 -14.51
C ASP A 204 -14.15 -10.00 -13.56
N MET A 205 -14.54 -9.96 -12.29
CA MET A 205 -13.82 -9.28 -11.21
C MET A 205 -13.33 -10.28 -10.16
N VAL A 206 -12.12 -10.08 -9.65
CA VAL A 206 -11.63 -10.76 -8.43
C VAL A 206 -11.74 -9.80 -7.26
N MET A 207 -12.34 -10.26 -6.16
CA MET A 207 -12.49 -9.51 -4.92
C MET A 207 -11.65 -10.12 -3.80
N TYR A 208 -10.68 -9.38 -3.26
CA TYR A 208 -9.82 -9.87 -2.18
C TYR A 208 -10.37 -9.50 -0.80
N ASP A 209 -10.67 -10.54 0.00
CA ASP A 209 -11.02 -10.42 1.40
C ASP A 209 -9.96 -11.12 2.28
N ARG A 210 -9.17 -10.31 3.00
CA ARG A 210 -8.16 -10.82 3.94
C ARG A 210 -8.74 -11.23 5.30
N CYS A 211 -10.06 -11.22 5.52
CA CYS A 211 -10.60 -11.44 6.87
C CYS A 211 -10.14 -12.79 7.45
N SER A 212 -9.24 -12.69 8.42
CA SER A 212 -8.49 -13.80 9.00
C SER A 212 -8.20 -13.54 10.48
N LYS A 213 -7.90 -14.61 11.24
CA LYS A 213 -7.61 -14.56 12.68
C LYS A 213 -6.52 -13.54 13.07
N ASP A 214 -5.51 -13.37 12.21
CA ASP A 214 -4.32 -12.52 12.37
C ASP A 214 -4.48 -11.11 11.76
N THR A 215 -5.71 -10.72 11.39
CA THR A 215 -5.98 -9.39 10.80
C THR A 215 -7.24 -8.73 11.33
N ILE A 216 -8.32 -9.49 11.54
CA ILE A 216 -9.63 -8.92 11.86
C ILE A 216 -9.67 -8.36 13.29
N LEU A 217 -9.53 -7.04 13.39
CA LEU A 217 -9.46 -6.27 14.63
C LEU A 217 -8.26 -6.62 15.53
N ASP A 218 -7.19 -7.17 14.96
CA ASP A 218 -5.93 -7.45 15.68
C ASP A 218 -4.88 -6.33 15.48
N HIS A 219 -5.01 -5.51 14.42
CA HIS A 219 -4.07 -4.46 14.04
C HIS A 219 -4.78 -3.09 13.83
N PRO A 220 -4.12 -1.94 14.07
CA PRO A 220 -4.72 -0.62 13.80
C PRO A 220 -4.79 -0.27 12.30
N GLU A 221 -4.03 -0.96 11.45
CA GLU A 221 -3.87 -0.68 10.02
C GLU A 221 -4.64 -1.66 9.12
N HIS A 222 -5.27 -2.66 9.72
CA HIS A 222 -5.90 -3.78 9.02
C HIS A 222 -7.38 -3.83 9.37
N GLY A 223 -8.20 -4.09 8.37
CA GLY A 223 -9.65 -4.21 8.53
C GLY A 223 -10.37 -4.27 7.20
N PRO A 224 -11.60 -4.83 7.16
CA PRO A 224 -12.46 -4.74 6.00
C PRO A 224 -12.92 -3.28 5.83
N VAL A 225 -13.10 -2.88 4.57
CA VAL A 225 -13.73 -1.60 4.20
C VAL A 225 -15.23 -1.64 4.44
N ALA A 226 -15.85 -0.47 4.64
CA ALA A 226 -17.30 -0.36 4.68
C ALA A 226 -17.95 -0.76 3.34
N PHE A 227 -19.18 -1.27 3.42
CA PHE A 227 -19.90 -1.87 2.29
C PHE A 227 -20.24 -0.84 1.20
N SER A 228 -20.15 0.45 1.49
CA SER A 228 -20.15 1.52 0.50
C SER A 228 -19.12 1.31 -0.62
N ALA A 229 -17.99 0.64 -0.36
CA ALA A 229 -17.00 0.26 -1.37
C ALA A 229 -17.58 -0.55 -2.55
N PHE A 230 -18.57 -1.42 -2.30
CA PHE A 230 -19.18 -2.27 -3.32
C PHE A 230 -19.90 -1.46 -4.42
N LYS A 231 -20.22 -0.19 -4.18
CA LYS A 231 -20.81 0.71 -5.18
C LYS A 231 -19.83 1.12 -6.28
N CYS A 232 -18.53 0.88 -6.10
CA CYS A 232 -17.52 1.11 -7.15
C CYS A 232 -17.38 -0.07 -8.13
N ILE A 233 -18.10 -1.19 -7.97
CA ILE A 233 -18.09 -2.32 -8.92
C ILE A 233 -18.76 -1.88 -10.24
N PRO A 234 -18.06 -1.89 -11.39
CA PRO A 234 -18.63 -1.47 -12.66
C PRO A 234 -19.86 -2.29 -13.08
N LYS A 235 -20.80 -1.65 -13.78
CA LYS A 235 -21.97 -2.34 -14.38
C LYS A 235 -21.59 -3.36 -15.45
N THR A 236 -20.39 -3.25 -16.03
CA THR A 236 -19.81 -4.21 -16.98
C THR A 236 -19.34 -5.51 -16.32
N VAL A 237 -19.19 -5.53 -14.99
CA VAL A 237 -18.82 -6.76 -14.25
C VAL A 237 -20.06 -7.64 -14.07
N THR A 238 -19.99 -8.87 -14.56
CA THR A 238 -21.07 -9.88 -14.48
C THR A 238 -20.78 -10.99 -13.48
N VAL A 239 -19.51 -11.30 -13.24
CA VAL A 239 -19.07 -12.33 -12.28
C VAL A 239 -18.06 -11.72 -11.31
N LEU A 240 -18.22 -12.00 -10.01
CA LEU A 240 -17.30 -11.61 -8.96
C LEU A 240 -16.81 -12.87 -8.22
N TYR A 241 -15.50 -13.10 -8.26
CA TYR A 241 -14.81 -14.18 -7.56
C TYR A 241 -14.30 -13.66 -6.20
N GLN A 242 -14.92 -14.08 -5.10
CA GLN A 242 -14.47 -13.72 -3.75
C GLN A 242 -13.33 -14.65 -3.32
N VAL A 243 -12.14 -14.07 -3.16
CA VAL A 243 -10.88 -14.75 -2.83
C VAL A 243 -10.50 -14.44 -1.39
N TYR A 244 -10.24 -15.47 -0.58
CA TYR A 244 -9.91 -15.36 0.84
C TYR A 244 -9.05 -16.54 1.33
N ASP A 245 -8.29 -16.33 2.40
CA ASP A 245 -7.53 -17.38 3.07
C ASP A 245 -8.48 -18.25 3.93
N GLU A 246 -8.89 -19.38 3.36
CA GLU A 246 -9.80 -20.33 4.02
C GLU A 246 -9.19 -20.94 5.29
N GLY A 247 -7.89 -21.27 5.26
CA GLY A 247 -7.16 -21.87 6.38
C GLY A 247 -7.01 -20.98 7.61
N ARG A 248 -7.18 -19.65 7.46
CA ARG A 248 -7.14 -18.67 8.57
C ARG A 248 -8.49 -17.97 8.84
N THR A 249 -9.60 -18.45 8.29
CA THR A 249 -10.92 -17.85 8.54
C THR A 249 -11.32 -17.88 10.03
N THR A 250 -12.32 -17.07 10.39
CA THR A 250 -12.98 -17.09 11.70
C THR A 250 -14.49 -16.98 11.52
N PHE A 251 -15.26 -17.45 12.51
CA PHE A 251 -16.72 -17.31 12.50
C PHE A 251 -17.21 -15.88 12.20
N PHE A 252 -16.53 -14.86 12.73
CA PHE A 252 -16.89 -13.46 12.43
C PHE A 252 -16.61 -13.07 10.97
N CYS A 253 -15.57 -13.63 10.34
CA CYS A 253 -15.35 -13.48 8.91
C CYS A 253 -16.41 -14.19 8.07
N ASP A 254 -16.89 -15.36 8.50
CA ASP A 254 -17.94 -16.10 7.79
C ASP A 254 -19.33 -15.44 7.98
N VAL A 255 -19.55 -14.73 9.10
CA VAL A 255 -20.64 -13.75 9.23
C VAL A 255 -20.43 -12.59 8.25
N LEU A 256 -19.27 -11.92 8.29
CA LEU A 256 -18.95 -10.76 7.46
C LEU A 256 -19.18 -11.04 5.96
N ARG A 257 -18.66 -12.15 5.42
CA ARG A 257 -18.83 -12.54 4.01
C ARG A 257 -20.29 -12.70 3.62
N ARG A 258 -21.09 -13.39 4.45
CA ARG A 258 -22.54 -13.54 4.21
C ARG A 258 -23.26 -12.18 4.18
N GLU A 259 -22.85 -11.25 5.03
CA GLU A 259 -23.42 -9.90 5.09
C GLU A 259 -22.97 -8.99 3.93
N GLN A 260 -21.73 -9.13 3.48
CA GLN A 260 -21.22 -8.52 2.24
C GLN A 260 -22.01 -9.02 1.03
N ILE A 261 -22.21 -10.34 0.89
CA ILE A 261 -22.97 -10.96 -0.21
C ILE A 261 -24.43 -10.51 -0.22
N LYS A 262 -25.09 -10.41 0.95
CA LYS A 262 -26.45 -9.84 1.08
C LYS A 262 -26.53 -8.38 0.61
N TYR A 263 -25.56 -7.55 1.01
CA TYR A 263 -25.51 -6.15 0.57
C TYR A 263 -25.26 -6.05 -0.95
N LEU A 264 -24.29 -6.81 -1.47
CA LEU A 264 -24.00 -6.90 -2.90
C LEU A 264 -25.26 -7.28 -3.70
N LYS A 265 -25.99 -8.33 -3.30
CA LYS A 265 -27.24 -8.73 -3.96
C LYS A 265 -28.38 -7.72 -3.83
N THR A 266 -28.31 -6.78 -2.89
CA THR A 266 -29.27 -5.67 -2.77
C THR A 266 -28.97 -4.56 -3.78
N ILE A 267 -27.69 -4.25 -4.06
CA ILE A 267 -27.29 -3.18 -5.00
C ILE A 267 -26.99 -3.68 -6.43
N ARG A 268 -26.73 -4.98 -6.59
CA ARG A 268 -26.38 -5.69 -7.82
C ARG A 268 -27.00 -7.11 -7.79
N PRO A 269 -28.34 -7.24 -7.92
CA PRO A 269 -29.00 -8.55 -7.92
C PRO A 269 -28.55 -9.43 -9.10
N ASP A 270 -28.15 -8.80 -10.20
CA ASP A 270 -27.61 -9.36 -11.44
C ASP A 270 -26.23 -10.02 -11.29
N LEU A 271 -25.38 -9.51 -10.38
CA LEU A 271 -24.00 -9.95 -10.25
C LEU A 271 -23.90 -11.39 -9.73
N ILE A 272 -23.28 -12.28 -10.50
CA ILE A 272 -22.95 -13.64 -10.06
C ILE A 272 -21.78 -13.54 -9.07
N ILE A 273 -21.89 -14.18 -7.90
CA ILE A 273 -20.85 -14.16 -6.86
C ILE A 273 -20.42 -15.60 -6.59
N ILE A 274 -19.12 -15.85 -6.70
CA ILE A 274 -18.50 -17.18 -6.57
C ILE A 274 -17.43 -17.11 -5.48
N ASN A 275 -17.55 -17.92 -4.43
CA ASN A 275 -16.44 -18.13 -3.50
C ASN A 275 -15.35 -18.92 -4.22
N SER A 276 -14.14 -18.36 -4.27
CA SER A 276 -12.99 -18.97 -4.94
C SER A 276 -11.73 -18.77 -4.08
N PRO A 277 -11.63 -19.40 -2.90
CA PRO A 277 -10.34 -19.62 -2.25
C PRO A 277 -9.42 -20.47 -3.14
N GLY A 278 -8.15 -20.59 -2.78
CA GLY A 278 -7.19 -21.43 -3.49
C GLY A 278 -5.88 -21.59 -2.74
N SER A 279 -4.84 -22.09 -3.43
CA SER A 279 -3.49 -21.98 -2.91
C SER A 279 -3.06 -20.51 -2.83
N ILE A 280 -2.10 -20.18 -1.96
CA ILE A 280 -1.52 -18.82 -1.89
C ILE A 280 -0.98 -18.35 -3.26
N TRP A 281 -0.53 -19.28 -4.11
CA TRP A 281 -0.15 -18.99 -5.50
C TRP A 281 -1.36 -18.63 -6.36
N GLN A 282 -2.38 -19.49 -6.36
CA GLN A 282 -3.59 -19.31 -7.15
C GLN A 282 -4.28 -17.99 -6.79
N ASP A 283 -4.33 -17.64 -5.50
CA ASP A 283 -5.00 -16.42 -5.02
C ASP A 283 -4.21 -15.14 -5.35
N PHE A 284 -2.88 -15.19 -5.33
CA PHE A 284 -2.04 -14.09 -5.83
C PHE A 284 -2.17 -13.96 -7.36
N ALA A 285 -2.18 -15.09 -8.09
CA ALA A 285 -2.32 -15.12 -9.54
C ALA A 285 -3.70 -14.60 -10.00
N LYS A 286 -4.81 -14.98 -9.33
CA LYS A 286 -6.15 -14.44 -9.57
C LYS A 286 -6.13 -12.90 -9.56
N LEU A 287 -5.49 -12.30 -8.56
CA LEU A 287 -5.34 -10.84 -8.44
C LEU A 287 -4.42 -10.21 -9.50
N VAL A 288 -3.40 -10.92 -9.99
CA VAL A 288 -2.50 -10.42 -11.04
C VAL A 288 -3.12 -10.51 -12.45
N TYR A 289 -3.98 -11.49 -12.71
CA TYR A 289 -4.52 -11.76 -14.07
C TYR A 289 -5.98 -11.31 -14.31
N ALA A 290 -6.75 -10.96 -13.27
CA ALA A 290 -8.14 -10.50 -13.44
C ALA A 290 -8.25 -9.16 -14.19
N PRO A 291 -9.24 -8.97 -15.10
CA PRO A 291 -9.51 -7.68 -15.75
C PRO A 291 -9.96 -6.58 -14.80
N TYR A 292 -10.64 -6.96 -13.71
CA TYR A 292 -11.03 -6.06 -12.62
C TYR A 292 -10.63 -6.66 -11.27
N VAL A 293 -10.11 -5.85 -10.35
CA VAL A 293 -9.73 -6.25 -8.99
C VAL A 293 -10.36 -5.30 -7.98
N LEU A 294 -11.03 -5.85 -6.96
CA LEU A 294 -11.56 -5.09 -5.83
C LEU A 294 -10.93 -5.60 -4.51
N VAL A 295 -10.06 -4.81 -3.91
CA VAL A 295 -9.48 -5.12 -2.60
C VAL A 295 -10.37 -4.52 -1.51
N ILE A 296 -11.12 -5.35 -0.79
CA ILE A 296 -12.03 -4.90 0.28
C ILE A 296 -11.41 -4.93 1.68
N TYR A 297 -10.08 -5.00 1.75
CA TYR A 297 -9.35 -5.16 3.00
C TYR A 297 -8.08 -4.30 3.05
N ALA A 298 -8.05 -3.34 3.97
CA ALA A 298 -6.98 -2.34 4.07
C ALA A 298 -5.66 -2.93 4.63
N GLY A 299 -4.53 -2.30 4.28
CA GLY A 299 -3.20 -2.67 4.76
C GLY A 299 -2.69 -4.04 4.28
N SER A 300 -3.33 -4.67 3.29
CA SER A 300 -2.83 -5.93 2.73
C SER A 300 -1.64 -5.71 1.79
N SER A 301 -0.43 -5.90 2.30
CA SER A 301 0.80 -5.92 1.49
C SER A 301 0.73 -6.97 0.36
N PHE A 302 0.12 -8.14 0.64
CA PHE A 302 -0.12 -9.19 -0.35
C PHE A 302 -0.98 -8.70 -1.53
N ALA A 303 -2.11 -8.06 -1.22
CA ALA A 303 -3.02 -7.55 -2.26
C ALA A 303 -2.40 -6.37 -3.02
N MET A 304 -1.69 -5.48 -2.33
CA MET A 304 -1.01 -4.32 -2.93
C MET A 304 0.02 -4.74 -3.99
N TRP A 305 0.86 -5.73 -3.71
CA TRP A 305 1.85 -6.19 -4.71
C TRP A 305 1.20 -6.94 -5.89
N ALA A 306 0.14 -7.72 -5.63
CA ALA A 306 -0.61 -8.36 -6.70
C ALA A 306 -1.34 -7.34 -7.59
N SER A 307 -1.93 -6.30 -7.00
CA SER A 307 -2.66 -5.26 -7.74
C SER A 307 -1.74 -4.30 -8.49
N LEU A 308 -0.54 -4.00 -7.97
CA LEU A 308 0.47 -3.23 -8.72
C LEU A 308 0.95 -3.99 -9.98
N ALA A 309 0.98 -5.32 -9.93
CA ALA A 309 1.28 -6.19 -11.06
C ALA A 309 0.06 -6.56 -11.94
N ASN A 310 -1.13 -6.04 -11.63
CA ASN A 310 -2.33 -6.19 -12.45
C ASN A 310 -2.30 -5.20 -13.65
N VAL A 311 -2.77 -5.67 -14.82
CA VAL A 311 -2.84 -4.89 -16.08
C VAL A 311 -4.20 -4.23 -16.33
N GLY A 312 -5.27 -4.79 -15.76
CA GLY A 312 -6.63 -4.27 -15.82
C GLY A 312 -6.88 -3.18 -14.77
N HIS A 313 -8.11 -3.07 -14.28
CA HIS A 313 -8.50 -2.01 -13.35
C HIS A 313 -8.52 -2.49 -11.89
N VAL A 314 -7.97 -1.67 -10.98
CA VAL A 314 -7.89 -1.95 -9.54
C VAL A 314 -8.71 -0.93 -8.76
N TRP A 315 -9.54 -1.38 -7.83
CA TRP A 315 -10.08 -0.58 -6.74
C TRP A 315 -9.51 -1.08 -5.41
N ILE A 316 -8.89 -0.19 -4.62
CA ILE A 316 -8.25 -0.52 -3.34
C ILE A 316 -8.39 0.66 -2.37
N PRO A 317 -8.61 0.45 -1.05
CA PRO A 317 -8.51 1.54 -0.08
C PRO A 317 -7.12 2.20 -0.11
N PRO A 318 -7.01 3.48 0.30
CA PRO A 318 -5.74 4.14 0.55
C PRO A 318 -4.76 3.31 1.38
N LEU A 319 -3.46 3.59 1.19
CA LEU A 319 -2.40 3.06 2.04
C LEU A 319 -2.50 3.67 3.45
N TYR A 320 -1.62 3.24 4.37
CA TYR A 320 -1.65 3.75 5.74
C TYR A 320 -1.51 5.29 5.79
N GLY A 321 -2.08 5.91 6.82
CA GLY A 321 -2.20 7.37 6.90
C GLY A 321 -3.13 8.01 5.84
N GLY A 322 -3.78 7.22 4.97
CA GLY A 322 -4.64 7.71 3.90
C GLY A 322 -3.90 8.07 2.61
N MET A 323 -2.65 7.59 2.42
CA MET A 323 -1.85 7.94 1.25
C MET A 323 -2.37 7.28 -0.03
N THR A 324 -2.43 8.07 -1.10
CA THR A 324 -2.92 7.66 -2.43
C THR A 324 -1.89 8.03 -3.51
N PRO A 325 -0.75 7.30 -3.62
CA PRO A 325 0.25 7.60 -4.64
C PRO A 325 -0.31 7.47 -6.06
N ASP A 326 0.21 8.28 -6.98
CA ASP A 326 0.01 8.02 -8.40
C ASP A 326 0.80 6.77 -8.79
N VAL A 327 0.08 5.82 -9.38
CA VAL A 327 0.57 4.53 -9.88
C VAL A 327 -0.06 4.20 -11.24
N GLY A 328 -0.69 5.18 -11.93
CA GLY A 328 -1.34 5.03 -13.23
C GLY A 328 -2.88 5.01 -13.20
N SER A 329 -3.49 5.39 -14.32
CA SER A 329 -4.93 5.69 -14.46
C SER A 329 -5.89 4.49 -14.31
N ASN A 330 -5.38 3.26 -14.37
CA ASN A 330 -6.15 2.04 -14.10
C ASN A 330 -6.25 1.70 -12.60
N TYR A 331 -5.81 2.60 -11.71
CA TYR A 331 -5.76 2.39 -10.27
C TYR A 331 -6.65 3.41 -9.53
N HIS A 332 -7.63 2.90 -8.79
CA HIS A 332 -8.74 3.69 -8.23
C HIS A 332 -8.77 3.59 -6.70
N TRP A 333 -8.55 4.71 -6.02
CA TRP A 333 -8.49 4.75 -4.56
C TRP A 333 -9.90 4.86 -3.94
N ILE A 334 -10.31 3.85 -3.15
CA ILE A 334 -11.62 3.79 -2.50
C ILE A 334 -11.57 4.58 -1.19
N ASN A 335 -12.01 5.84 -1.20
CA ASN A 335 -12.14 6.62 0.03
C ASN A 335 -13.40 6.20 0.82
N THR A 336 -13.23 5.26 1.75
CA THR A 336 -14.30 4.66 2.57
C THR A 336 -13.76 4.28 3.96
N PRO A 337 -14.58 4.28 5.03
CA PRO A 337 -14.14 3.89 6.37
C PRO A 337 -13.67 2.42 6.47
N VAL A 338 -12.73 2.16 7.37
CA VAL A 338 -12.13 0.84 7.62
C VAL A 338 -12.45 0.38 9.04
N LEU A 339 -12.90 -0.88 9.21
CA LEU A 339 -13.12 -1.52 10.50
C LEU A 339 -11.78 -2.00 11.09
N ASN A 340 -11.00 -1.08 11.64
CA ASN A 340 -9.75 -1.38 12.35
C ASN A 340 -9.95 -1.56 13.88
N LEU A 341 -8.90 -1.98 14.58
CA LEU A 341 -8.90 -2.17 16.04
C LEU A 341 -9.47 -0.97 16.84
N SER A 342 -9.29 0.27 16.36
CA SER A 342 -9.85 1.47 17.01
C SER A 342 -11.37 1.58 16.87
N ILE A 343 -11.93 1.15 15.73
CA ILE A 343 -13.38 1.03 15.56
C ILE A 343 -13.92 -0.16 16.38
N GLY A 344 -13.28 -1.33 16.35
CA GLY A 344 -13.68 -2.50 17.15
C GLY A 344 -13.82 -2.18 18.64
N LYS A 345 -12.80 -1.51 19.22
CA LYS A 345 -12.81 -1.04 20.61
C LYS A 345 -14.01 -0.14 20.95
N LYS A 346 -14.50 0.70 20.04
CA LYS A 346 -15.67 1.59 20.27
C LYS A 346 -17.00 0.81 20.41
N PHE A 347 -17.06 -0.41 19.88
CA PHE A 347 -18.21 -1.31 19.98
C PHE A 347 -17.99 -2.43 21.01
N ASN A 348 -16.97 -2.30 21.88
CA ASN A 348 -16.48 -3.32 22.82
C ASN A 348 -16.02 -4.65 22.19
N PHE A 349 -15.97 -4.74 20.85
CA PHE A 349 -15.53 -5.94 20.13
C PHE A 349 -14.02 -5.91 19.97
N THR A 350 -13.32 -6.71 20.77
CA THR A 350 -11.84 -6.79 20.76
C THR A 350 -11.30 -8.18 20.48
N LYS A 351 -12.16 -9.19 20.26
CA LYS A 351 -11.78 -10.57 19.93
C LYS A 351 -12.81 -11.20 18.97
N PRO A 352 -12.39 -11.92 17.90
CA PRO A 352 -13.31 -12.51 16.90
C PRO A 352 -14.25 -13.63 17.39
N ARG A 353 -14.35 -13.85 18.70
CA ARG A 353 -15.23 -14.86 19.35
C ARG A 353 -16.48 -14.27 19.99
N ASP A 354 -16.56 -12.94 20.16
CA ASP A 354 -17.71 -12.30 20.80
C ASP A 354 -18.80 -11.97 19.78
N ILE A 355 -19.85 -12.80 19.73
CA ILE A 355 -20.96 -12.62 18.79
C ILE A 355 -21.83 -11.39 19.17
N SER A 356 -21.81 -10.93 20.42
CA SER A 356 -22.72 -9.87 20.90
C SER A 356 -22.45 -8.50 20.27
N GLY A 357 -21.18 -8.19 19.96
CA GLY A 357 -20.79 -6.99 19.23
C GLY A 357 -20.87 -7.13 17.71
N ALA A 358 -20.90 -8.35 17.17
CA ALA A 358 -20.78 -8.61 15.73
C ALA A 358 -21.84 -7.87 14.90
N ASN A 359 -23.11 -7.91 15.33
CA ASN A 359 -24.20 -7.24 14.62
C ASN A 359 -24.00 -5.72 14.52
N LYS A 360 -23.48 -5.08 15.59
CA LYS A 360 -23.19 -3.63 15.60
C LYS A 360 -22.05 -3.26 14.65
N LEU A 361 -21.05 -4.13 14.51
CA LEU A 361 -19.97 -3.95 13.54
C LEU A 361 -20.45 -4.10 12.09
N ILE A 362 -21.32 -5.07 11.82
CA ILE A 362 -21.95 -5.25 10.51
C ILE A 362 -22.86 -4.07 10.17
N GLU A 363 -23.64 -3.57 11.13
CA GLU A 363 -24.47 -2.38 10.96
C GLU A 363 -23.62 -1.13 10.67
N TRP A 364 -22.52 -0.93 11.40
CA TRP A 364 -21.56 0.14 11.12
C TRP A 364 -20.97 0.02 9.71
N LEU A 365 -20.52 -1.18 9.31
CA LEU A 365 -19.99 -1.44 7.96
C LEU A 365 -21.02 -1.19 6.84
N ARG A 366 -22.32 -1.42 7.09
CA ARG A 366 -23.40 -1.16 6.12
C ARG A 366 -23.71 0.33 5.94
N ASN A 367 -23.57 1.11 7.01
CA ASN A 367 -24.02 2.50 7.11
C ASN A 367 -22.89 3.54 6.92
N ALA A 368 -21.65 3.10 6.70
CA ALA A 368 -20.44 3.91 6.56
C ALA A 368 -19.94 4.03 5.10
#